data_AF-A0A849HW29-F1
#
_entry.id   AF-A0A849HW29-F1
#
_cell.length_a   1.000
_cell.length_b   1.000
_cell.length_c   1.000
_cell.angle_alpha   90.00
_cell.angle_beta   90.00
_cell.angle_gamma   90.00
#
_symmetry.space_group_name_H-M   'P 1'
#
loop_
_entity.id
_entity.type
_entity.pdbx_description
1 polymer ?
#
loop_
_entity_poly.entity_id
_entity_poly.type
_entity_poly.pdbx_seq_one_letter_code
_entity_poly.pdbx_strand_id
1 'polypeptide(L)'
;MSAMALEGSLPQQDARSRRAALFRESPSERLRRLALGFAWAAKPERIGGLPTLGWRWLAHLLAAEPGLPDPEKAADIPYGFAGFADELSVATLVEAYGRGLFPFCHVGPVKWWSPPQRCVVPVEELHLSKRLRSHMRQNRVSVTFDRDFESVITACAEPREGKTPLTWITPTIMRAFSELFDAGHAHSFEVWDREGRLIGGGYGVATCGVFVIESQFAREPNASKIGFAVLARHLARWGFALLDNKLMTENVARMGFRDIPRSEYLAVLKASREVISVGRWRAELDPHAAEAELR
;
A
#
# COMPACT_ATOMS: atom_id res chain seq x y z
N MET A 1 -12.79 -31.62 -29.87
CA MET A 1 -11.79 -30.60 -29.49
C MET A 1 -12.48 -29.25 -29.38
N SER A 2 -12.19 -28.53 -28.30
CA SER A 2 -12.54 -27.14 -27.96
C SER A 2 -14.00 -26.76 -27.73
N ALA A 3 -14.40 -26.83 -26.46
CA ALA A 3 -15.37 -25.94 -25.83
C ALA A 3 -14.99 -25.73 -24.34
N MET A 4 -13.82 -25.11 -24.08
CA MET A 4 -13.40 -24.75 -22.70
C MET A 4 -12.58 -23.43 -22.67
N ALA A 5 -13.08 -22.36 -23.29
CA ALA A 5 -12.40 -21.06 -23.24
C ALA A 5 -13.35 -19.85 -23.23
N LEU A 6 -14.51 -19.93 -22.57
CA LEU A 6 -15.48 -18.80 -22.55
C LEU A 6 -15.99 -18.38 -21.16
N GLU A 7 -15.67 -19.08 -20.06
CA GLU A 7 -16.22 -18.71 -18.74
C GLU A 7 -15.32 -17.78 -17.90
N GLY A 8 -14.04 -17.59 -18.27
CA GLY A 8 -13.10 -16.72 -17.53
C GLY A 8 -13.06 -15.25 -17.97
N SER A 9 -13.68 -14.89 -19.09
CA SER A 9 -13.49 -13.58 -19.75
C SER A 9 -14.50 -12.51 -19.33
N LEU A 10 -15.75 -12.88 -18.99
CA LEU A 10 -16.83 -11.94 -18.71
C LEU A 10 -16.65 -11.14 -17.40
N PRO A 11 -16.28 -11.74 -16.24
CA PRO A 11 -16.09 -10.99 -14.99
C PRO A 11 -14.87 -10.06 -15.03
N GLN A 12 -13.80 -10.47 -15.71
CA GLN A 12 -12.61 -9.64 -15.89
C GLN A 12 -12.87 -8.46 -16.84
N GLN A 13 -13.65 -8.67 -17.91
CA GLN A 13 -13.99 -7.61 -18.85
C GLN A 13 -14.92 -6.56 -18.22
N ASP A 14 -15.84 -6.98 -17.35
CA ASP A 14 -16.68 -6.09 -16.56
C ASP A 14 -15.85 -5.29 -15.54
N ALA A 15 -14.94 -5.95 -14.79
CA ALA A 15 -14.03 -5.28 -13.86
C ALA A 15 -13.12 -4.25 -14.55
N ARG A 16 -12.55 -4.59 -15.72
CA ARG A 16 -11.74 -3.65 -16.52
C ARG A 16 -12.56 -2.46 -16.98
N SER A 17 -13.80 -2.67 -17.44
CA SER A 17 -14.68 -1.59 -17.89
C SER A 17 -15.06 -0.66 -16.74
N ARG A 18 -15.41 -1.22 -15.57
CA ARG A 18 -15.70 -0.48 -14.33
C ARG A 18 -14.49 0.36 -13.89
N ARG A 19 -13.30 -0.23 -13.84
CA ARG A 19 -12.05 0.48 -13.49
C ARG A 19 -11.68 1.55 -14.50
N ALA A 20 -11.92 1.31 -15.79
CA ALA A 20 -11.72 2.32 -16.81
C ALA A 20 -12.66 3.52 -16.62
N ALA A 21 -13.84 3.33 -16.04
CA ALA A 21 -14.76 4.42 -15.67
C ALA A 21 -14.36 5.11 -14.35
N LEU A 22 -14.00 4.35 -13.32
CA LEU A 22 -13.64 4.86 -11.99
C LEU A 22 -12.27 5.57 -11.97
N PHE A 23 -11.25 4.99 -12.59
CA PHE A 23 -9.88 5.48 -12.52
C PHE A 23 -9.61 6.45 -13.66
N ARG A 24 -10.25 7.61 -13.58
CA ARG A 24 -10.09 8.71 -14.52
C ARG A 24 -9.57 9.95 -13.81
N GLU A 25 -8.90 10.76 -14.59
CA GLU A 25 -8.44 12.08 -14.19
C GLU A 25 -8.73 13.01 -15.37
N SER A 26 -9.49 14.07 -15.12
CA SER A 26 -9.76 15.09 -16.12
C SER A 26 -8.49 15.87 -16.47
N PRO A 27 -8.43 16.54 -17.64
CA PRO A 27 -7.27 17.33 -18.02
C PRO A 27 -6.90 18.41 -16.99
N SER A 28 -7.89 19.06 -16.37
CA SER A 28 -7.68 20.07 -15.34
C SER A 28 -7.13 19.49 -14.03
N GLU A 29 -7.62 18.32 -13.60
CA GLU A 29 -7.09 17.59 -12.45
C GLU A 29 -5.65 17.15 -12.69
N ARG A 30 -5.35 16.63 -13.89
CA ARG A 30 -3.99 16.26 -14.30
C ARG A 30 -3.05 17.46 -14.25
N LEU A 31 -3.45 18.59 -14.82
CA LEU A 31 -2.65 19.81 -14.81
C LEU A 31 -2.39 20.28 -13.37
N ARG A 32 -3.43 20.30 -12.53
CA ARG A 32 -3.32 20.67 -11.12
C ARG A 32 -2.39 19.74 -10.36
N ARG A 33 -2.51 18.41 -10.55
CA ARG A 33 -1.62 17.42 -9.91
C ARG A 33 -0.18 17.59 -10.36
N LEU A 34 0.06 17.79 -11.66
CA LEU A 34 1.41 18.05 -12.18
C LEU A 34 2.00 19.30 -11.53
N ALA A 35 1.26 20.43 -11.53
CA ALA A 35 1.70 21.67 -10.91
C ALA A 35 2.04 21.50 -9.42
N LEU A 36 1.14 20.85 -8.65
CA LEU A 36 1.36 20.56 -7.23
C LEU A 36 2.53 19.60 -7.01
N GLY A 37 2.71 18.60 -7.87
CA GLY A 37 3.79 17.64 -7.79
C GLY A 37 5.16 18.24 -8.11
N PHE A 38 5.24 19.15 -9.08
CA PHE A 38 6.44 19.94 -9.33
C PHE A 38 6.74 20.89 -8.16
N ALA A 39 5.72 21.58 -7.62
CA ALA A 39 5.88 22.42 -6.44
C ALA A 39 6.35 21.61 -5.22
N TRP A 40 5.87 20.37 -5.06
CA TRP A 40 6.35 19.45 -4.03
C TRP A 40 7.82 19.07 -4.24
N ALA A 41 8.23 18.77 -5.47
CA ALA A 41 9.62 18.41 -5.80
C ALA A 41 10.58 19.60 -5.61
N ALA A 42 10.10 20.83 -5.80
CA ALA A 42 10.85 22.07 -5.64
C ALA A 42 10.96 22.57 -4.20
N LYS A 43 10.49 21.83 -3.19
CA LYS A 43 10.67 22.25 -1.78
C LYS A 43 12.15 22.17 -1.36
N PRO A 44 12.66 23.11 -0.54
CA PRO A 44 14.08 23.17 -0.15
C PRO A 44 14.64 21.85 0.39
N GLU A 45 13.87 21.12 1.19
CA GLU A 45 14.30 19.83 1.76
C GLU A 45 14.52 18.72 0.70
N ARG A 46 14.04 18.91 -0.54
CA ARG A 46 14.07 17.90 -1.62
C ARG A 46 14.97 18.28 -2.78
N ILE A 47 15.23 19.56 -2.99
CA ILE A 47 16.08 20.05 -4.10
C ILE A 47 17.47 19.41 -4.08
N GLY A 48 18.02 19.16 -2.89
CA GLY A 48 19.33 18.51 -2.73
C GLY A 48 19.42 17.11 -3.37
N GLY A 49 18.29 16.43 -3.59
CA GLY A 49 18.25 15.12 -4.24
C GLY A 49 18.10 15.17 -5.77
N LEU A 50 17.90 16.34 -6.37
CA LEU A 50 17.70 16.46 -7.82
C LEU A 50 18.92 16.00 -8.65
N PRO A 51 20.19 16.29 -8.26
CA PRO A 51 21.35 15.77 -9.00
C PRO A 51 21.37 14.24 -9.04
N THR A 52 21.14 13.57 -7.90
CA THR A 52 21.05 12.10 -7.82
C THR A 52 19.94 11.56 -8.71
N LEU A 53 18.75 12.19 -8.68
CA LEU A 53 17.62 11.81 -9.51
C LEU A 53 17.93 11.95 -11.01
N GLY A 54 18.52 13.08 -11.41
CA GLY A 54 18.87 13.35 -12.80
C GLY A 54 19.92 12.38 -13.34
N TRP A 55 20.99 12.14 -12.57
CA TRP A 55 22.04 11.20 -12.95
C TRP A 55 21.51 9.76 -13.07
N ARG A 56 20.76 9.29 -12.07
CA ARG A 56 20.18 7.93 -12.11
C ARG A 56 19.15 7.77 -13.20
N TRP A 57 18.42 8.83 -13.55
CA TRP A 57 17.46 8.78 -14.65
C TRP A 57 18.17 8.68 -15.99
N LEU A 58 19.23 9.47 -16.20
CA LEU A 58 20.06 9.35 -17.41
C LEU A 58 20.68 7.96 -17.54
N ALA A 59 21.23 7.42 -16.44
CA ALA A 59 21.77 6.06 -16.42
C ALA A 59 20.71 4.99 -16.76
N HIS A 60 19.48 5.16 -16.26
CA HIS A 60 18.34 4.30 -16.59
C HIS A 60 17.99 4.35 -18.07
N LEU A 61 17.92 5.55 -18.67
CA LEU A 61 17.62 5.74 -20.09
C LEU A 61 18.69 5.16 -21.02
N LEU A 62 19.94 5.06 -20.56
CA LEU A 62 21.06 4.52 -21.32
C LEU A 62 21.22 3.00 -21.13
N ALA A 63 20.52 2.39 -20.18
CA ALA A 63 20.57 0.95 -19.95
C ALA A 63 19.81 0.20 -21.05
N ALA A 64 20.39 -0.88 -21.56
CA ALA A 64 19.79 -1.68 -22.62
C ALA A 64 18.50 -2.40 -22.15
N GLU A 65 18.50 -2.93 -20.92
CA GLU A 65 17.33 -3.51 -20.26
C GLU A 65 17.34 -3.16 -18.78
N PRO A 66 16.79 -2.01 -18.37
CA PRO A 66 16.80 -1.62 -16.98
C PRO A 66 15.79 -2.47 -16.19
N GLY A 67 16.29 -3.50 -15.52
CA GLY A 67 15.54 -4.23 -14.50
C GLY A 67 15.28 -3.39 -13.24
N LEU A 68 14.66 -4.00 -12.22
CA LEU A 68 14.42 -3.34 -10.94
C LEU A 68 15.73 -2.92 -10.24
N PRO A 69 15.78 -1.72 -9.64
CA PRO A 69 16.98 -1.22 -8.99
C PRO A 69 17.38 -2.06 -7.77
N ASP A 70 18.66 -2.06 -7.44
CA ASP A 70 19.18 -2.72 -6.26
C ASP A 70 18.78 -1.93 -4.98
N PRO A 71 17.98 -2.51 -4.06
CA PRO A 71 17.56 -1.84 -2.83
C PRO A 71 18.75 -1.48 -1.93
N GLU A 72 19.84 -2.25 -1.93
CA GLU A 72 21.03 -1.96 -1.11
C GLU A 72 21.79 -0.72 -1.59
N LYS A 73 21.64 -0.38 -2.87
CA LYS A 73 22.23 0.81 -3.49
C LYS A 73 21.30 2.03 -3.43
N ALA A 74 20.20 1.97 -2.66
CA ALA A 74 19.34 3.14 -2.50
C ALA A 74 20.10 4.29 -1.81
N ALA A 75 19.92 5.50 -2.35
CA ALA A 75 20.64 6.68 -1.93
C ALA A 75 20.17 7.21 -0.58
N ASP A 76 21.06 7.90 0.13
CA ASP A 76 20.70 8.64 1.35
C ASP A 76 19.96 9.95 1.02
N ILE A 77 20.22 10.51 -0.16
CA ILE A 77 19.58 11.73 -0.66
C ILE A 77 19.26 11.57 -2.17
N PRO A 78 17.97 11.56 -2.57
CA PRO A 78 16.78 11.54 -1.73
C PRO A 78 16.72 10.27 -0.85
N TYR A 79 16.24 10.40 0.38
CA TYR A 79 16.23 9.34 1.39
C TYR A 79 15.54 8.06 0.89
N GLY A 80 16.34 7.02 0.67
CA GLY A 80 15.86 5.72 0.21
C GLY A 80 15.60 5.63 -1.29
N PHE A 81 16.01 6.58 -2.13
CA PHE A 81 15.77 6.48 -3.56
C PHE A 81 16.62 5.38 -4.22
N ALA A 82 15.98 4.31 -4.70
CA ALA A 82 16.66 3.17 -5.31
C ALA A 82 16.88 3.35 -6.82
N GLY A 83 15.89 3.85 -7.55
CA GLY A 83 16.00 4.04 -8.99
C GLY A 83 14.65 4.14 -9.67
N PHE A 84 14.66 3.93 -10.99
CA PHE A 84 13.48 3.93 -11.84
C PHE A 84 13.18 2.51 -12.33
N ALA A 85 11.93 2.27 -12.73
CA ALA A 85 11.58 1.15 -13.60
C ALA A 85 10.43 1.60 -14.50
N ASP A 86 10.33 1.02 -15.69
CA ASP A 86 9.45 1.54 -16.73
C ASP A 86 8.00 1.05 -16.59
N GLU A 87 7.79 -0.05 -15.86
CA GLU A 87 6.49 -0.71 -15.76
C GLU A 87 6.04 -0.96 -14.32
N LEU A 88 4.72 -0.94 -14.15
CA LEU A 88 4.01 -1.34 -12.93
C LEU A 88 3.18 -2.59 -13.20
N SER A 89 3.75 -3.55 -13.93
CA SER A 89 3.12 -4.84 -14.16
C SER A 89 2.99 -5.61 -12.84
N VAL A 90 2.09 -6.59 -12.79
CA VAL A 90 1.96 -7.50 -11.65
C VAL A 90 3.30 -8.17 -11.33
N ALA A 91 4.01 -8.68 -12.34
CA ALA A 91 5.31 -9.33 -12.15
C ALA A 91 6.35 -8.37 -11.55
N THR A 92 6.44 -7.15 -12.07
CA THR A 92 7.36 -6.12 -11.56
C THR A 92 7.03 -5.75 -10.11
N LEU A 93 5.75 -5.59 -9.77
CA LEU A 93 5.34 -5.27 -8.41
C LEU A 93 5.69 -6.40 -7.44
N VAL A 94 5.32 -7.64 -7.78
CA VAL A 94 5.61 -8.82 -6.95
C VAL A 94 7.12 -8.94 -6.68
N GLU A 95 7.95 -8.82 -7.73
CA GLU A 95 9.41 -8.86 -7.60
C GLU A 95 9.92 -7.69 -6.73
N ALA A 96 9.44 -6.48 -6.98
CA ALA A 96 9.88 -5.30 -6.26
C ALA A 96 9.57 -5.36 -4.76
N TYR A 97 8.35 -5.76 -4.39
CA TYR A 97 7.95 -5.93 -3.00
C TYR A 97 8.77 -7.03 -2.30
N GLY A 98 9.01 -8.16 -2.98
CA GLY A 98 9.87 -9.23 -2.44
C GLY A 98 11.33 -8.82 -2.27
N ARG A 99 11.78 -7.80 -3.02
CA ARG A 99 13.09 -7.16 -2.87
C ARG A 99 13.09 -5.96 -1.91
N GLY A 100 11.97 -5.67 -1.25
CA GLY A 100 11.86 -4.56 -0.30
C GLY A 100 11.79 -3.17 -0.92
N LEU A 101 11.42 -3.09 -2.19
CA LEU A 101 11.14 -1.85 -2.91
C LEU A 101 9.64 -1.51 -2.82
N PHE A 102 9.32 -0.23 -2.91
CA PHE A 102 7.94 0.22 -3.12
C PHE A 102 7.90 1.41 -4.09
N PRO A 103 6.85 1.53 -4.92
CA PRO A 103 6.70 2.65 -5.83
C PRO A 103 6.17 3.87 -5.08
N PHE A 104 6.77 5.04 -5.32
CA PHE A 104 6.22 6.30 -4.82
C PHE A 104 6.64 7.47 -5.73
N CYS A 105 5.67 8.10 -6.38
CA CYS A 105 5.94 9.31 -7.16
C CYS A 105 4.66 10.14 -7.37
N HIS A 106 4.79 11.46 -7.30
CA HIS A 106 3.71 12.38 -7.70
C HIS A 106 3.74 12.69 -9.21
N VAL A 107 4.95 12.77 -9.77
CA VAL A 107 5.22 13.19 -11.16
C VAL A 107 6.43 12.48 -11.74
N GLY A 108 6.51 12.44 -13.07
CA GLY A 108 7.59 11.83 -13.84
C GLY A 108 7.52 10.31 -13.87
N PRO A 109 8.63 9.63 -14.24
CA PRO A 109 8.70 8.16 -14.27
C PRO A 109 8.54 7.57 -12.86
N VAL A 110 8.15 6.30 -12.81
CA VAL A 110 7.96 5.53 -11.58
C VAL A 110 9.29 5.45 -10.83
N LYS A 111 9.24 5.81 -9.55
CA LYS A 111 10.40 5.82 -8.64
C LYS A 111 10.22 4.73 -7.61
N TRP A 112 11.28 3.96 -7.42
CA TRP A 112 11.33 2.89 -6.43
C TRP A 112 12.19 3.30 -5.25
N TRP A 113 11.75 2.90 -4.07
CA TRP A 113 12.34 3.34 -2.81
C TRP A 113 12.62 2.16 -1.89
N SER A 114 13.74 2.23 -1.18
CA SER A 114 14.14 1.35 -0.09
C SER A 114 14.94 2.18 0.93
N PRO A 115 14.27 2.81 1.91
CA PRO A 115 14.93 3.68 2.89
C PRO A 115 15.94 2.91 3.74
N PRO A 116 17.05 3.54 4.17
CA PRO A 116 18.06 2.88 4.99
C PRO A 116 17.53 2.48 6.39
N GLN A 117 16.47 3.12 6.87
CA GLN A 117 15.66 2.68 8.00
C GLN A 117 14.25 2.34 7.52
N ARG A 118 13.77 1.13 7.85
CA ARG A 118 12.43 0.66 7.51
C ARG A 118 11.56 0.65 8.77
N CYS A 119 10.43 1.33 8.70
CA CYS A 119 9.47 1.40 9.82
C CYS A 119 8.54 0.18 9.80
N VAL A 120 8.70 -0.71 10.78
CA VAL A 120 7.96 -1.97 10.88
C VAL A 120 7.47 -2.24 12.30
N VAL A 121 6.55 -3.19 12.46
CA VAL A 121 6.23 -3.79 13.76
C VAL A 121 6.00 -5.29 13.55
N PRO A 122 6.52 -6.17 14.44
CA PRO A 122 6.09 -7.56 14.47
C PRO A 122 4.57 -7.62 14.65
N VAL A 123 3.88 -8.45 13.87
CA VAL A 123 2.41 -8.41 13.82
C VAL A 123 1.80 -8.63 15.22
N GLU A 124 2.39 -9.51 16.02
CA GLU A 124 1.97 -9.80 17.39
C GLU A 124 2.19 -8.64 18.36
N GLU A 125 3.19 -7.78 18.11
CA GLU A 125 3.58 -6.65 18.96
C GLU A 125 2.77 -5.37 18.70
N LEU A 126 1.81 -5.39 17.75
CA LEU A 126 1.02 -4.21 17.41
C LEU A 126 0.28 -3.65 18.64
N HIS A 127 0.62 -2.41 19.02
CA HIS A 127 0.01 -1.74 20.15
C HIS A 127 -1.31 -1.06 19.78
N LEU A 128 -2.39 -1.41 20.48
CA LEU A 128 -3.68 -0.73 20.37
C LEU A 128 -3.99 0.07 21.63
N SER A 129 -4.24 1.37 21.44
CA SER A 129 -4.62 2.28 22.54
C SER A 129 -5.89 1.80 23.28
N LYS A 130 -6.00 2.11 24.58
CA LYS A 130 -7.20 1.81 25.39
C LYS A 130 -8.48 2.35 24.76
N ARG A 131 -8.42 3.56 24.17
CA ARG A 131 -9.56 4.18 23.48
C ARG A 131 -9.97 3.35 22.28
N LEU A 132 -9.04 2.93 21.44
CA LEU A 132 -9.34 2.09 20.26
C LEU A 132 -9.97 0.76 20.67
N ARG A 133 -9.36 0.06 21.64
CA ARG A 133 -9.92 -1.19 22.20
C ARG A 133 -11.35 -1.00 22.73
N SER A 134 -11.63 0.13 23.38
CA SER A 134 -12.98 0.47 23.82
C SER A 134 -13.97 0.62 22.65
N HIS A 135 -13.57 1.25 21.54
CA HIS A 135 -14.43 1.37 20.36
C HIS A 135 -14.68 0.01 19.69
N MET A 136 -13.65 -0.84 19.62
CA MET A 136 -13.77 -2.20 19.09
C MET A 136 -14.78 -3.03 19.89
N ARG A 137 -14.72 -2.96 21.23
CA ARG A 137 -15.67 -3.68 22.11
C ARG A 137 -17.13 -3.27 21.93
N GLN A 138 -17.40 -2.04 21.49
CA GLN A 138 -18.78 -1.58 21.26
C GLN A 138 -19.44 -2.26 20.05
N ASN A 139 -18.66 -2.91 19.19
CA ASN A 139 -19.11 -3.63 17.99
C ASN A 139 -20.14 -2.86 17.14
N ARG A 140 -19.85 -1.56 16.91
CA ARG A 140 -20.76 -0.65 16.19
C ARG A 140 -20.54 -0.61 14.68
N VAL A 141 -19.43 -1.17 14.22
CA VAL A 141 -19.01 -1.19 12.82
C VAL A 141 -18.74 -2.63 12.41
N SER A 142 -18.85 -2.93 11.12
CA SER A 142 -18.41 -4.22 10.58
C SER A 142 -17.12 -4.05 9.78
N VAL A 143 -16.30 -5.09 9.74
CA VAL A 143 -15.07 -5.11 8.96
C VAL A 143 -15.15 -6.23 7.94
N THR A 144 -14.80 -5.94 6.68
CA THR A 144 -14.62 -6.94 5.63
C THR A 144 -13.22 -6.83 5.04
N PHE A 145 -12.78 -7.88 4.35
CA PHE A 145 -11.55 -7.86 3.54
C PHE A 145 -11.91 -8.17 2.09
N ASP A 146 -11.15 -7.58 1.18
CA ASP A 146 -11.22 -7.80 -0.28
C ASP A 146 -12.63 -7.68 -0.88
N ARG A 147 -13.55 -6.99 -0.20
CA ARG A 147 -14.94 -6.87 -0.65
C ARG A 147 -15.10 -5.77 -1.69
N ASP A 148 -14.42 -4.64 -1.49
CA ASP A 148 -14.57 -3.44 -2.34
C ASP A 148 -13.26 -2.66 -2.46
N PHE A 149 -12.25 -3.32 -3.03
CA PHE A 149 -10.90 -2.77 -3.21
C PHE A 149 -10.90 -1.46 -3.99
N GLU A 150 -11.75 -1.34 -5.00
CA GLU A 150 -11.82 -0.18 -5.89
C GLU A 150 -12.34 1.06 -5.16
N SER A 151 -13.37 0.93 -4.32
CA SER A 151 -13.81 2.02 -3.46
C SER A 151 -12.74 2.39 -2.43
N VAL A 152 -12.03 1.42 -1.86
CA VAL A 152 -10.95 1.67 -0.88
C VAL A 152 -9.79 2.45 -1.49
N ILE A 153 -9.26 2.02 -2.64
CA ILE A 153 -8.12 2.69 -3.26
C ILE A 153 -8.50 4.08 -3.79
N THR A 154 -9.75 4.24 -4.26
CA THR A 154 -10.29 5.54 -4.66
C THR A 154 -10.39 6.47 -3.46
N ALA A 155 -10.98 6.02 -2.35
CA ALA A 155 -11.07 6.81 -1.12
C ALA A 155 -9.70 7.14 -0.52
N CYS A 156 -8.71 6.26 -0.66
CA CYS A 156 -7.32 6.54 -0.25
C CYS A 156 -6.67 7.67 -1.06
N ALA A 157 -7.12 7.89 -2.29
CA ALA A 157 -6.60 8.92 -3.19
C ALA A 157 -7.31 10.28 -3.04
N GLU A 158 -8.46 10.32 -2.35
CA GLU A 158 -9.22 11.55 -2.10
C GLU A 158 -8.38 12.59 -1.33
N PRO A 159 -8.56 13.90 -1.62
CA PRO A 159 -7.96 14.96 -0.84
C PRO A 159 -8.31 14.84 0.65
N ARG A 160 -7.33 15.14 1.51
CA ARG A 160 -7.54 15.14 2.96
C ARG A 160 -7.65 16.57 3.45
N GLU A 161 -8.61 16.81 4.32
CA GLU A 161 -8.80 18.10 4.96
C GLU A 161 -7.50 18.56 5.65
N GLY A 162 -7.18 19.85 5.50
CA GLY A 162 -5.96 20.44 6.05
C GLY A 162 -4.65 20.01 5.38
N LYS A 163 -4.68 19.21 4.30
CA LYS A 163 -3.49 18.84 3.52
C LYS A 163 -3.54 19.40 2.12
N THR A 164 -2.35 19.59 1.52
CA THR A 164 -2.26 19.88 0.09
C THR A 164 -2.99 18.77 -0.68
N PRO A 165 -3.90 19.11 -1.62
CA PRO A 165 -4.67 18.13 -2.39
C PRO A 165 -3.80 17.50 -3.48
N LEU A 166 -2.76 16.78 -3.04
CA LEU A 166 -1.78 16.09 -3.86
C LEU A 166 -1.68 14.64 -3.40
N THR A 167 -2.04 13.72 -4.28
CA THR A 167 -1.91 12.28 -4.07
C THR A 167 -0.87 11.69 -5.01
N TRP A 168 -0.22 10.61 -4.59
CA TRP A 168 0.62 9.77 -5.45
C TRP A 168 -0.21 8.63 -6.08
N ILE A 169 -1.40 8.34 -5.54
CA ILE A 169 -2.32 7.29 -6.01
C ILE A 169 -3.07 7.83 -7.23
N THR A 170 -2.35 7.90 -8.35
CA THR A 170 -2.89 8.32 -9.65
C THR A 170 -3.73 7.19 -10.27
N PRO A 171 -4.53 7.46 -11.32
CA PRO A 171 -5.23 6.39 -12.06
C PRO A 171 -4.33 5.24 -12.52
N THR A 172 -3.05 5.53 -12.83
CA THR A 172 -2.08 4.48 -13.20
C THR A 172 -1.74 3.59 -12.00
N ILE A 173 -1.52 4.17 -10.83
CA ILE A 173 -1.32 3.42 -9.57
C ILE A 173 -2.58 2.61 -9.24
N MET A 174 -3.76 3.21 -9.36
CA MET A 174 -5.03 2.52 -9.07
C MET A 174 -5.19 1.26 -9.94
N ARG A 175 -4.92 1.37 -11.26
CA ARG A 175 -4.93 0.23 -12.17
C ARG A 175 -3.92 -0.84 -11.76
N ALA A 176 -2.66 -0.45 -11.57
CA ALA A 176 -1.59 -1.38 -11.23
C ALA A 176 -1.87 -2.17 -9.94
N PHE A 177 -2.32 -1.50 -8.88
CA PHE A 177 -2.66 -2.17 -7.63
C PHE A 177 -3.97 -2.97 -7.70
N SER A 178 -4.91 -2.59 -8.58
CA SER A 178 -6.11 -3.39 -8.81
C SER A 178 -5.81 -4.67 -9.61
N GLU A 179 -4.86 -4.62 -10.54
CA GLU A 179 -4.32 -5.80 -11.21
C GLU A 179 -3.55 -6.70 -10.23
N LEU A 180 -2.77 -6.10 -9.32
CA LEU A 180 -2.10 -6.81 -8.24
C LEU A 180 -3.09 -7.46 -7.25
N PHE A 181 -4.22 -6.80 -7.00
CA PHE A 181 -5.34 -7.33 -6.22
C PHE A 181 -6.01 -8.50 -6.95
N ASP A 182 -6.24 -8.43 -8.25
CA ASP A 182 -6.80 -9.54 -9.02
C ASP A 182 -5.86 -10.75 -9.09
N ALA A 183 -4.55 -10.50 -9.08
CA ALA A 183 -3.53 -11.53 -8.96
C ALA A 183 -3.41 -12.10 -7.53
N GLY A 184 -4.13 -11.54 -6.55
CA GLY A 184 -4.19 -12.04 -5.18
C GLY A 184 -2.99 -11.66 -4.31
N HIS A 185 -2.27 -10.58 -4.65
CA HIS A 185 -1.11 -10.09 -3.88
C HIS A 185 -1.38 -8.78 -3.13
N ALA A 186 -2.31 -7.95 -3.63
CA ALA A 186 -2.80 -6.79 -2.90
C ALA A 186 -4.12 -7.12 -2.24
N HIS A 187 -4.35 -6.55 -1.06
CA HIS A 187 -5.55 -6.80 -0.26
C HIS A 187 -6.07 -5.51 0.35
N SER A 188 -7.39 -5.43 0.51
CA SER A 188 -8.07 -4.32 1.18
C SER A 188 -8.75 -4.79 2.46
N PHE A 189 -8.92 -3.84 3.37
CA PHE A 189 -9.87 -3.96 4.46
C PHE A 189 -10.85 -2.78 4.40
N GLU A 190 -12.12 -3.07 4.64
CA GLU A 190 -13.21 -2.11 4.63
C GLU A 190 -13.87 -2.05 6.00
N VAL A 191 -14.29 -0.85 6.41
CA VAL A 191 -15.01 -0.61 7.66
C VAL A 191 -16.35 0.02 7.30
N TRP A 192 -17.43 -0.65 7.67
CA TRP A 192 -18.79 -0.23 7.36
C TRP A 192 -19.54 0.16 8.62
N ASP A 193 -20.33 1.23 8.54
CA ASP A 193 -21.30 1.57 9.57
C ASP A 193 -22.54 0.66 9.51
N ARG A 194 -23.49 0.89 10.43
CA ARG A 194 -24.72 0.09 10.56
C ARG A 194 -25.65 0.24 9.37
N GLU A 195 -25.55 1.35 8.65
CA GLU A 195 -26.32 1.63 7.44
C GLU A 195 -25.62 1.07 6.18
N GLY A 196 -24.47 0.40 6.34
CA GLY A 196 -23.74 -0.22 5.25
C GLY A 196 -22.91 0.76 4.41
N ARG A 197 -22.60 1.96 4.93
CA ARG A 197 -21.73 2.92 4.24
C ARG A 197 -20.26 2.65 4.58
N LEU A 198 -19.39 2.81 3.58
CA LEU A 198 -17.95 2.70 3.73
C LEU A 198 -17.39 3.92 4.46
N ILE A 199 -17.03 3.77 5.74
CA ILE A 199 -16.58 4.86 6.63
C ILE A 199 -15.07 4.85 6.90
N GLY A 200 -14.37 3.82 6.46
CA GLY A 200 -12.91 3.74 6.52
C GLY A 200 -12.39 2.48 5.88
N GLY A 201 -11.08 2.41 5.73
CA GLY A 201 -10.42 1.25 5.14
C GLY A 201 -8.99 1.55 4.77
N GLY A 202 -8.37 0.58 4.10
CA GLY A 202 -7.01 0.69 3.59
C GLY A 202 -6.63 -0.52 2.78
N TYR A 203 -5.49 -0.43 2.12
CA TYR A 203 -4.96 -1.52 1.33
C TYR A 203 -3.45 -1.65 1.52
N GLY A 204 -2.96 -2.84 1.19
CA GLY A 204 -1.54 -3.20 1.28
C GLY A 204 -1.20 -4.37 0.38
N VAL A 205 0.07 -4.76 0.41
CA VAL A 205 0.61 -5.87 -0.39
C VAL A 205 1.13 -6.94 0.56
N ALA A 206 0.70 -8.18 0.35
CA ALA A 206 1.24 -9.35 1.01
C ALA A 206 2.47 -9.86 0.22
N THR A 207 3.63 -9.89 0.88
CA THR A 207 4.88 -10.35 0.27
C THR A 207 5.75 -11.00 1.32
N CYS A 208 6.30 -12.18 1.07
CA CYS A 208 7.27 -12.84 1.96
C CYS A 208 6.88 -12.78 3.45
N GLY A 209 5.63 -13.14 3.81
CA GLY A 209 5.14 -13.08 5.19
C GLY A 209 5.16 -11.69 5.85
N VAL A 210 5.24 -10.63 5.07
CA VAL A 210 5.15 -9.23 5.47
C VAL A 210 3.93 -8.60 4.80
N PHE A 211 3.18 -7.80 5.54
CA PHE A 211 2.12 -6.99 4.98
C PHE A 211 2.58 -5.53 4.88
N VAL A 212 2.81 -5.08 3.65
CA VAL A 212 3.25 -3.70 3.36
C VAL A 212 2.04 -2.80 3.22
N ILE A 213 1.92 -1.84 4.13
CA ILE A 213 0.78 -0.91 4.22
C ILE A 213 0.98 0.19 3.17
N GLU A 214 0.07 0.30 2.20
CA GLU A 214 0.16 1.34 1.17
C GLU A 214 -0.52 2.63 1.59
N SER A 215 -1.82 2.56 1.89
CA SER A 215 -2.60 3.71 2.29
C SER A 215 -3.85 3.30 3.04
N GLN A 216 -4.38 4.27 3.79
CA GLN A 216 -5.61 4.14 4.55
C GLN A 216 -6.39 5.46 4.46
N PHE A 217 -7.71 5.37 4.60
CA PHE A 217 -8.62 6.50 4.71
C PHE A 217 -9.61 6.27 5.86
N ALA A 218 -10.11 7.35 6.42
CA ALA A 218 -11.16 7.32 7.43
C ALA A 218 -12.07 8.54 7.24
N ARG A 219 -13.37 8.28 7.14
CA ARG A 219 -14.44 9.28 7.14
C ARG A 219 -15.00 9.50 8.55
N GLU A 220 -14.81 8.50 9.42
CA GLU A 220 -15.12 8.59 10.84
C GLU A 220 -13.89 8.38 11.74
N PRO A 221 -13.86 8.98 12.95
CA PRO A 221 -12.77 8.77 13.89
C PRO A 221 -12.53 7.29 14.20
N ASN A 222 -11.26 6.88 14.17
CA ASN A 222 -10.81 5.50 14.43
C ASN A 222 -11.25 4.43 13.42
N ALA A 223 -12.06 4.73 12.41
CA ALA A 223 -12.55 3.71 11.46
C ALA A 223 -11.40 2.91 10.84
N SER A 224 -10.42 3.57 10.20
CA SER A 224 -9.28 2.87 9.60
C SER A 224 -8.45 2.08 10.61
N LYS A 225 -8.31 2.58 11.84
CA LYS A 225 -7.55 1.91 12.91
C LYS A 225 -8.26 0.65 13.40
N ILE A 226 -9.59 0.65 13.46
CA ILE A 226 -10.39 -0.54 13.80
C ILE A 226 -10.19 -1.60 12.71
N GLY A 227 -10.37 -1.23 11.43
CA GLY A 227 -10.17 -2.16 10.31
C GLY A 227 -8.76 -2.73 10.27
N PHE A 228 -7.74 -1.89 10.45
CA PHE A 228 -6.34 -2.32 10.50
C PHE A 228 -6.03 -3.21 11.71
N ALA A 229 -6.62 -2.93 12.87
CA ALA A 229 -6.45 -3.79 14.06
C ALA A 229 -7.06 -5.19 13.84
N VAL A 230 -8.24 -5.27 13.24
CA VAL A 230 -8.87 -6.55 12.87
C VAL A 230 -8.01 -7.29 11.85
N LEU A 231 -7.52 -6.60 10.81
CA LEU A 231 -6.61 -7.20 9.82
C LEU A 231 -5.33 -7.73 10.48
N ALA A 232 -4.71 -6.96 11.36
CA ALA A 232 -3.48 -7.39 12.05
C ALA A 232 -3.68 -8.66 12.88
N ARG A 233 -4.86 -8.91 13.45
CA ARG A 233 -5.14 -10.19 14.14
C ARG A 233 -5.21 -11.38 13.19
N HIS A 234 -5.84 -11.19 12.03
CA HIS A 234 -5.86 -12.23 10.99
C HIS A 234 -4.47 -12.50 10.46
N LEU A 235 -3.69 -11.45 10.17
CA LEU A 235 -2.30 -11.58 9.74
C LEU A 235 -1.45 -12.37 10.76
N ALA A 236 -1.65 -12.16 12.06
CA ALA A 236 -0.99 -12.96 13.10
C ALA A 236 -1.40 -14.43 13.01
N ARG A 237 -2.71 -14.72 12.90
CA ARG A 237 -3.24 -16.09 12.74
C ARG A 237 -2.75 -16.78 11.46
N TRP A 238 -2.51 -16.01 10.40
CA TRP A 238 -1.98 -16.50 9.12
C TRP A 238 -0.44 -16.58 9.08
N GLY A 239 0.23 -16.27 10.21
CA GLY A 239 1.68 -16.41 10.35
C GLY A 239 2.50 -15.32 9.66
N PHE A 240 1.93 -14.14 9.42
CA PHE A 240 2.71 -12.98 8.98
C PHE A 240 3.65 -12.53 10.11
N ALA A 241 4.90 -12.24 9.74
CA ALA A 241 5.94 -11.82 10.67
C ALA A 241 5.88 -10.32 10.96
N LEU A 242 5.76 -9.48 9.93
CA LEU A 242 5.85 -8.02 10.06
C LEU A 242 4.69 -7.27 9.37
N LEU A 243 4.35 -6.12 9.94
CA LEU A 243 3.62 -5.03 9.28
C LEU A 243 4.65 -3.96 8.89
N ASP A 244 4.68 -3.55 7.63
CA ASP A 244 5.61 -2.55 7.11
C ASP A 244 4.88 -1.24 6.76
N ASN A 245 5.23 -0.14 7.44
CA ASN A 245 4.71 1.20 7.16
C ASN A 245 5.67 2.04 6.30
N LYS A 246 6.77 1.46 5.82
CA LYS A 246 7.84 2.06 5.02
C LYS A 246 8.65 3.08 5.81
N LEU A 247 7.99 4.16 6.26
CA LEU A 247 8.59 5.30 6.95
C LEU A 247 7.86 5.60 8.27
N MET A 248 8.60 6.11 9.24
CA MET A 248 8.06 6.49 10.55
C MET A 248 7.14 7.71 10.46
N THR A 249 6.05 7.68 11.23
CA THR A 249 5.22 8.85 11.53
C THR A 249 4.80 8.82 13.00
N GLU A 250 4.44 9.97 13.58
CA GLU A 250 4.04 10.04 14.99
C GLU A 250 2.85 9.10 15.33
N ASN A 251 1.91 8.95 14.40
CA ASN A 251 0.75 8.09 14.62
C ASN A 251 1.11 6.60 14.63
N VAL A 252 2.06 6.15 13.80
CA VAL A 252 2.46 4.74 13.77
C VAL A 252 3.42 4.39 14.90
N ALA A 253 4.26 5.33 15.35
CA ALA A 253 5.09 5.15 16.55
C ALA A 253 4.22 4.78 17.78
N ARG A 254 3.07 5.44 17.95
CA ARG A 254 2.09 5.14 19.01
C ARG A 254 1.44 3.76 18.88
N MET A 255 1.56 3.10 17.73
CA MET A 255 1.06 1.75 17.48
C MET A 255 2.14 0.67 17.64
N GLY A 256 3.32 1.03 18.16
CA GLY A 256 4.41 0.08 18.41
C GLY A 256 5.37 -0.11 17.23
N PHE A 257 5.22 0.67 16.15
CA PHE A 257 6.18 0.64 15.05
C PHE A 257 7.53 1.18 15.48
N ARG A 258 8.58 0.57 14.95
CA ARG A 258 9.99 0.92 15.15
C ARG A 258 10.75 0.88 13.83
N ASP A 259 11.80 1.67 13.75
CA ASP A 259 12.72 1.63 12.63
C ASP A 259 13.74 0.49 12.83
N ILE A 260 13.95 -0.29 11.77
CA ILE A 260 15.03 -1.27 11.68
C ILE A 260 15.94 -0.96 10.49
N PRO A 261 17.23 -1.34 10.50
CA PRO A 261 18.10 -1.21 9.35
C PRO A 261 17.54 -1.91 8.12
N ARG A 262 17.72 -1.30 6.93
CA ARG A 262 17.35 -1.91 5.65
C ARG A 262 17.88 -3.34 5.50
N SER A 263 19.12 -3.60 5.91
CA SER A 263 19.72 -4.94 5.86
C SER A 263 18.96 -5.97 6.68
N GLU A 264 18.46 -5.58 7.86
CA GLU A 264 17.62 -6.43 8.70
C GLU A 264 16.26 -6.69 8.02
N TYR A 265 15.62 -5.65 7.48
CA TYR A 265 14.36 -5.80 6.74
C TYR A 265 14.49 -6.72 5.53
N LEU A 266 15.55 -6.55 4.72
CA LEU A 266 15.80 -7.41 3.56
C LEU A 266 16.12 -8.86 3.98
N ALA A 267 16.80 -9.05 5.12
CA ALA A 267 17.02 -10.38 5.67
C ALA A 267 15.71 -11.06 6.08
N VAL A 268 14.74 -10.31 6.65
CA VAL A 268 13.40 -10.83 6.94
C VAL A 268 12.69 -11.26 5.65
N LEU A 269 12.68 -10.42 4.60
CA LEU A 269 12.05 -10.77 3.33
C LEU A 269 12.67 -12.03 2.69
N LYS A 270 13.99 -12.21 2.82
CA LYS A 270 14.71 -13.39 2.30
C LYS A 270 14.45 -14.64 3.13
N ALA A 271 14.31 -14.52 4.44
CA ALA A 271 14.09 -15.64 5.35
C ALA A 271 12.63 -16.13 5.32
N SER A 272 11.70 -15.20 5.12
CA SER A 272 10.28 -15.51 5.06
C SER A 272 9.93 -16.34 3.83
N ARG A 273 9.17 -17.40 4.07
CA ARG A 273 8.69 -18.35 3.06
C ARG A 273 7.39 -17.85 2.43
N GLU A 274 6.96 -18.51 1.35
CA GLU A 274 5.62 -18.31 0.79
C GLU A 274 4.57 -18.47 1.90
N VAL A 275 4.03 -17.34 2.37
CA VAL A 275 2.87 -17.35 3.25
C VAL A 275 1.64 -17.56 2.39
N ILE A 276 0.84 -18.53 2.81
CA ILE A 276 -0.42 -18.98 2.22
C ILE A 276 -1.39 -17.81 2.25
N SER A 277 -1.40 -16.97 1.22
CA SER A 277 -2.50 -16.03 1.07
C SER A 277 -2.66 -15.45 -0.33
N VAL A 278 -2.15 -16.13 -1.36
CA VAL A 278 -2.54 -15.81 -2.74
C VAL A 278 -4.03 -16.09 -2.89
N GLY A 279 -4.82 -15.06 -3.19
CA GLY A 279 -6.27 -15.19 -3.39
C GLY A 279 -7.07 -14.06 -2.75
N ARG A 280 -8.33 -14.34 -2.41
CA ARG A 280 -9.24 -13.37 -1.77
C ARG A 280 -9.32 -13.64 -0.28
N TRP A 281 -9.13 -12.60 0.52
CA TRP A 281 -9.23 -12.66 1.97
C TRP A 281 -10.67 -12.43 2.42
N ARG A 282 -10.99 -12.96 3.62
CA ARG A 282 -12.26 -12.73 4.28
C ARG A 282 -12.00 -12.47 5.75
N ALA A 283 -12.77 -11.54 6.32
CA ALA A 283 -12.75 -11.31 7.75
C ALA A 283 -13.51 -12.46 8.45
N GLU A 284 -12.80 -13.21 9.28
CA GLU A 284 -13.33 -14.27 10.15
C GLU A 284 -13.67 -13.73 11.55
N LEU A 285 -13.02 -12.64 11.96
CA LEU A 285 -13.23 -11.97 13.24
C LEU A 285 -13.96 -10.65 13.03
N ASP A 286 -14.95 -10.38 13.88
CA ASP A 286 -15.49 -9.04 14.04
C ASP A 286 -14.57 -8.18 14.94
N PRO A 287 -14.79 -6.85 15.03
CA PRO A 287 -13.99 -5.99 15.90
C PRO A 287 -13.94 -6.41 17.37
N HIS A 288 -15.01 -6.97 17.91
CA HIS A 288 -15.05 -7.39 19.31
C HIS A 288 -14.20 -8.64 19.54
N ALA A 289 -14.34 -9.65 18.68
CA ALA A 289 -13.57 -10.89 18.73
C ALA A 289 -12.07 -10.62 18.54
N ALA A 290 -11.70 -9.76 17.58
CA ALA A 290 -10.31 -9.36 17.37
C ALA A 290 -9.72 -8.60 18.59
N GLU A 291 -10.53 -7.85 19.33
CA GLU A 291 -10.08 -7.22 20.59
C GLU A 291 -9.86 -8.24 21.71
N ALA A 292 -10.71 -9.26 21.78
CA ALA A 292 -10.64 -10.29 22.81
C ALA A 292 -9.35 -11.12 22.72
N GLU A 293 -8.84 -11.36 21.51
CA GLU A 293 -7.56 -12.04 21.26
C GLU A 293 -6.31 -11.25 21.71
N LEU A 294 -6.46 -9.98 22.12
CA LEU A 294 -5.35 -9.14 22.60
C LEU A 294 -5.21 -9.12 24.13
N ARG A 295 -5.88 -10.05 24.84
CA ARG A 295 -5.82 -10.21 26.28
C ARG A 295 -4.99 -11.43 26.64
#